data_AF-A0A950CEK2-F1
#
_entry.id   AF-A0A950CEK2-F1
#
_cell.length_a   1.000
_cell.length_b   1.000
_cell.length_c   1.000
_cell.angle_alpha   90.00
_cell.angle_beta   90.00
_cell.angle_gamma   90.00
#
_symmetry.space_group_name_H-M   'P 1'
#
loop_
_entity.id
_entity.type
_entity.pdbx_description
1 polymer ?
#
loop_
_entity_poly.entity_id
_entity_poly.type
_entity_poly.pdbx_seq_one_letter_code
_entity_poly.pdbx_strand_id
1 'polypeptide(L)'
;MKSLQQALNSTAGTSAKRSPQHSTPPAATPNDGPKSSKKPPKHSGKETISTWLHPDFKKSLRLVQLRKEGKVYLDDLIAEALNDLFRKYDAPLVKHE
;
A
#
# COMPACT_ATOMS: atom_id res chain seq x y z
N MET A 1 35.30 20.49 6.01
CA MET A 1 33.89 20.01 5.97
C MET A 1 32.93 21.19 5.80
N LYS A 2 32.76 21.70 4.57
CA LYS A 2 31.91 22.88 4.27
C LYS A 2 30.86 22.64 3.15
N SER A 3 30.75 21.42 2.64
CA SER A 3 29.87 21.08 1.51
C SER A 3 28.44 20.72 1.90
N LEU A 4 28.21 20.24 3.12
CA LEU A 4 26.88 19.79 3.58
C LEU A 4 25.94 20.94 4.00
N GLN A 5 26.47 22.04 4.53
CA GLN A 5 25.66 23.20 4.91
C GLN A 5 25.16 24.00 3.70
N GLN A 6 25.89 23.96 2.57
CA GLN A 6 25.45 24.61 1.33
C GLN A 6 24.26 23.91 0.67
N ALA A 7 24.17 22.58 0.77
CA ALA A 7 23.05 21.82 0.20
C ALA A 7 21.72 22.05 0.93
N LEU A 8 21.77 22.38 2.23
CA LEU A 8 20.57 22.59 3.04
C LEU A 8 19.94 23.98 2.81
N ASN A 9 20.75 25.00 2.50
CA ASN A 9 20.25 26.34 2.22
C ASN A 9 19.54 26.47 0.85
N SER A 10 19.77 25.54 -0.08
CA SER A 10 19.12 25.56 -1.40
C SER A 10 17.70 25.01 -1.42
N THR A 11 17.22 24.39 -0.33
CA THR A 11 15.87 23.80 -0.25
C THR A 11 14.86 24.69 0.48
N ALA A 12 15.32 25.80 1.07
CA ALA A 12 14.47 26.74 1.80
C ALA A 12 14.01 27.88 0.89
N GLY A 13 12.97 27.64 0.09
CA GLY A 13 12.18 28.73 -0.49
C GLY A 13 11.65 28.49 -1.89
N THR A 14 10.46 27.88 -1.99
CA THR A 14 9.54 28.20 -3.10
C THR A 14 8.13 28.23 -2.57
N SER A 15 7.78 29.34 -1.92
CA SER A 15 6.40 29.78 -1.77
C SER A 15 5.97 30.45 -3.07
N ALA A 16 5.44 29.66 -4.02
CA ALA A 16 4.82 30.21 -5.22
C ALA A 16 3.33 30.46 -4.97
N LYS A 17 3.08 31.74 -4.67
CA LYS A 17 1.83 32.50 -4.65
C LYS A 17 0.86 32.10 -5.79
N ARG A 18 -0.39 31.77 -5.44
CA ARG A 18 -1.53 31.65 -6.37
C ARG A 18 -1.86 33.02 -6.99
N SER A 19 -2.11 33.05 -8.30
CA SER A 19 -3.08 33.95 -8.95
C SER A 19 -3.65 33.27 -10.21
N PRO A 20 -4.90 33.61 -10.63
CA PRO A 20 -5.72 32.78 -11.50
C PRO A 20 -5.55 33.15 -12.98
N GLN A 21 -5.44 32.14 -13.85
CA GLN A 21 -5.48 32.32 -15.30
C GLN A 21 -6.49 31.35 -15.91
N HIS A 22 -7.68 31.86 -16.22
CA HIS A 22 -8.59 31.27 -17.18
C HIS A 22 -7.98 31.43 -18.57
N SER A 23 -7.66 30.33 -19.24
CA SER A 23 -7.44 30.28 -20.70
C SER A 23 -7.61 28.82 -21.15
N THR A 24 -8.76 28.55 -21.78
CA THR A 24 -9.10 27.51 -22.78
C THR A 24 -8.30 26.19 -22.83
N PRO A 25 -8.97 25.01 -22.87
CA PRO A 25 -8.28 23.72 -23.03
C PRO A 25 -7.64 23.59 -24.43
N PRO A 26 -6.36 23.20 -24.52
CA PRO A 26 -5.78 22.74 -25.78
C PRO A 26 -6.39 21.39 -26.16
N ALA A 27 -6.72 21.25 -27.45
CA ALA A 27 -7.24 20.02 -28.04
C ALA A 27 -6.35 18.81 -27.72
N ALA A 28 -6.98 17.72 -27.27
CA ALA A 28 -6.32 16.47 -26.98
C ALA A 28 -5.75 15.83 -28.25
N THR A 29 -4.43 15.77 -28.37
CA THR A 29 -3.74 14.88 -29.30
C THR A 29 -3.88 13.45 -28.78
N PRO A 30 -4.26 12.44 -29.60
CA PRO A 30 -4.26 11.06 -29.15
C PRO A 30 -2.80 10.62 -28.99
N ASN A 31 -2.37 10.47 -27.75
CA ASN A 31 -1.11 9.81 -27.43
C ASN A 31 -1.36 8.31 -27.44
N ASP A 32 -1.09 7.65 -28.56
CA ASP A 32 -0.95 6.19 -28.66
C ASP A 32 0.31 5.75 -27.91
N GLY A 33 0.26 5.86 -26.58
CA GLY A 33 1.24 5.27 -25.69
C GLY A 33 1.09 3.74 -25.67
N PRO A 34 2.19 2.99 -25.47
CA PRO A 34 2.14 1.53 -25.44
C PRO A 34 1.12 1.06 -24.39
N LYS A 35 0.16 0.25 -24.82
CA LYS A 35 -0.87 -0.38 -23.97
C LYS A 35 -0.17 -1.17 -22.88
N SER A 36 -0.01 -0.56 -21.72
CA SER A 36 0.35 -1.24 -20.47
C SER A 36 -0.62 -2.41 -20.32
N SER A 37 -0.08 -3.62 -20.37
CA SER A 37 -0.81 -4.86 -20.13
C SER A 37 -1.37 -4.76 -18.71
N LYS A 38 -2.64 -4.35 -18.57
CA LYS A 38 -3.29 -4.18 -17.28
C LYS A 38 -3.32 -5.53 -16.60
N LYS A 39 -2.36 -5.75 -15.69
CA LYS A 39 -2.34 -6.90 -14.80
C LYS A 39 -3.71 -6.94 -14.11
N PRO A 40 -4.43 -8.09 -14.13
CA PRO A 40 -5.74 -8.17 -13.51
C PRO A 40 -5.62 -7.75 -12.03
N PRO A 41 -6.63 -7.05 -11.48
CA PRO A 41 -6.58 -6.61 -10.10
C PRO A 41 -6.38 -7.83 -9.21
N LYS A 42 -5.36 -7.78 -8.34
CA LYS A 42 -5.01 -8.85 -7.39
C LYS A 42 -6.12 -9.22 -6.38
N HIS A 43 -7.30 -8.60 -6.50
CA HIS A 43 -8.41 -8.66 -5.57
C HIS A 43 -9.64 -9.39 -6.13
N SER A 44 -9.57 -9.98 -7.33
CA SER A 44 -10.71 -10.77 -7.85
C SER A 44 -11.04 -11.91 -6.88
N GLY A 45 -12.27 -11.96 -6.39
CA GLY A 45 -12.74 -12.95 -5.41
C GLY A 45 -12.35 -12.67 -3.95
N LYS A 46 -11.76 -11.51 -3.63
CA LYS A 46 -11.37 -11.14 -2.27
C LYS A 46 -12.27 -10.05 -1.71
N GLU A 47 -12.70 -10.20 -0.46
CA GLU A 47 -13.46 -9.19 0.29
C GLU A 47 -12.55 -8.46 1.28
N THR A 48 -12.72 -7.13 1.40
CA THR A 48 -11.92 -6.32 2.33
C THR A 48 -12.56 -6.31 3.71
N ILE A 49 -11.80 -6.71 4.73
CA ILE A 49 -12.20 -6.59 6.14
C ILE A 49 -11.31 -5.54 6.79
N SER A 50 -11.92 -4.53 7.43
CA SER A 50 -11.21 -3.44 8.13
C SER A 50 -11.61 -3.36 9.59
N THR A 51 -10.64 -3.07 10.45
CA THR A 51 -10.85 -2.91 11.90
C THR A 51 -9.77 -2.01 12.51
N TRP A 52 -10.07 -1.40 13.66
CA TRP A 52 -9.13 -0.59 14.43
C TRP A 52 -8.47 -1.44 15.51
N LEU A 53 -7.16 -1.64 15.41
CA LEU A 53 -6.38 -2.44 16.36
C LEU A 53 -5.22 -1.64 16.94
N HIS A 54 -4.69 -2.09 18.07
CA HIS A 54 -3.48 -1.52 18.65
C HIS A 54 -2.31 -1.65 17.64
N PRO A 55 -1.45 -0.62 17.47
CA PRO A 55 -0.37 -0.64 16.48
C PRO A 55 0.61 -1.81 16.63
N ASP A 56 0.74 -2.36 17.84
CA ASP A 56 1.63 -3.49 18.10
C ASP A 56 1.19 -4.79 17.40
N PHE A 57 -0.10 -4.96 17.08
CA PHE A 57 -0.54 -6.10 16.26
C PHE A 57 0.18 -6.13 14.92
N LYS A 58 0.29 -4.97 14.25
CA LYS A 58 0.99 -4.87 12.96
C LYS A 58 2.49 -5.15 13.11
N LYS A 59 3.12 -4.70 14.20
CA LYS A 59 4.54 -4.97 14.48
C LYS A 59 4.77 -6.46 14.68
N SER A 60 3.92 -7.12 15.47
CA SER A 60 4.00 -8.55 15.73
C SER A 60 3.79 -9.37 14.46
N LEU A 61 2.79 -9.04 13.64
CA LEU A 61 2.59 -9.70 12.34
C LEU A 61 3.82 -9.56 11.44
N ARG A 62 4.47 -8.39 11.44
CA ARG A 62 5.70 -8.19 10.68
C ARG A 62 6.85 -9.07 11.20
N LEU A 63 7.00 -9.21 12.52
CA LEU A 63 7.99 -10.13 13.09
C LEU A 63 7.74 -11.58 12.69
N VAL A 64 6.48 -12.01 12.61
CA VAL A 64 6.12 -13.35 12.12
C VAL A 64 6.51 -13.51 10.64
N GLN A 65 6.26 -12.50 9.80
CA GLN A 65 6.71 -12.53 8.39
C GLN A 65 8.23 -12.68 8.27
N LEU A 66 9.01 -12.04 9.15
CA LEU A 66 10.47 -12.16 9.14
C LEU A 66 10.97 -13.55 9.56
N ARG A 67 10.21 -14.24 10.43
CA ARG A 67 10.57 -15.57 10.94
C ARG A 67 10.12 -16.69 10.01
N LYS A 68 9.04 -16.50 9.26
CA LYS A 68 8.56 -17.48 8.29
C LYS A 68 9.47 -17.48 7.07
N GLU A 69 9.95 -18.66 6.69
CA GLU A 69 10.71 -18.83 5.47
C GLU A 69 9.80 -18.71 4.25
N GLY A 70 10.29 -18.11 3.16
CA GLY A 70 9.55 -17.95 1.92
C GLY A 70 8.74 -16.65 1.81
N LYS A 71 7.88 -16.58 0.78
CA LYS A 71 7.04 -15.41 0.51
C LYS A 71 5.72 -15.55 1.24
N VAL A 72 5.62 -14.90 2.40
CA VAL A 72 4.40 -14.86 3.20
C VAL A 72 3.87 -13.43 3.26
N TYR A 73 2.63 -13.25 2.83
CA TYR A 73 1.94 -11.98 2.81
C TYR A 73 1.18 -11.74 4.11
N LEU A 74 0.71 -10.51 4.31
CA LEU A 74 -0.03 -10.15 5.53
C LEU A 74 -1.37 -10.87 5.56
N ASP A 75 -2.02 -10.97 4.39
CA ASP A 75 -3.30 -11.66 4.19
C ASP A 75 -3.19 -13.13 4.64
N ASP A 76 -2.09 -13.82 4.31
CA ASP A 76 -1.85 -15.20 4.72
C ASP A 76 -1.80 -15.37 6.24
N LEU A 77 -1.08 -14.47 6.93
CA LEU A 77 -0.96 -14.51 8.39
C LEU A 77 -2.28 -14.18 9.09
N ILE A 78 -3.05 -13.24 8.53
CA ILE A 78 -4.37 -12.89 9.06
C ILE A 78 -5.32 -14.07 8.86
N ALA A 79 -5.33 -14.70 7.68
CA ALA A 79 -6.15 -15.88 7.41
C ALA A 79 -5.81 -17.06 8.34
N GLU A 80 -4.52 -17.31 8.60
CA GLU A 80 -4.06 -18.31 9.57
C GLU A 80 -4.57 -17.99 10.98
N ALA A 81 -4.35 -16.77 11.47
CA ALA A 81 -4.79 -16.36 12.81
C ALA A 81 -6.32 -16.41 12.98
N LEU A 82 -7.08 -16.05 11.93
CA LEU A 82 -8.54 -16.15 11.94
C LEU A 82 -9.01 -17.60 11.93
N ASN A 83 -8.37 -18.49 11.18
CA ASN A 83 -8.69 -19.92 11.21
C ASN A 83 -8.41 -20.56 12.57
N ASP A 84 -7.32 -20.16 13.25
CA ASP A 84 -7.06 -20.61 14.61
C ASP A 84 -8.16 -20.13 15.58
N LEU A 85 -8.65 -18.90 15.40
CA LEU A 85 -9.80 -18.39 16.13
C LEU A 85 -11.07 -19.20 15.81
N PHE A 86 -11.35 -19.47 14.53
CA PHE A 86 -12.51 -20.25 14.11
C PHE A 86 -12.50 -21.65 14.70
N ARG A 87 -11.35 -22.33 14.67
CA ARG A 87 -11.16 -23.63 15.31
C ARG A 87 -11.48 -23.59 16.80
N LYS A 88 -11.09 -22.53 17.51
CA LYS A 88 -11.36 -22.38 18.95
C LYS A 88 -12.85 -22.29 19.29
N TYR A 89 -13.67 -21.85 18.34
CA TYR A 89 -15.12 -21.66 18.51
C TYR A 89 -15.95 -22.61 17.62
N ASP A 90 -15.34 -23.70 17.14
CA ASP A 90 -15.99 -24.69 16.26
C ASP A 90 -16.67 -24.07 15.02
N ALA A 91 -16.11 -22.97 14.51
CA ALA A 91 -16.56 -22.32 13.29
C ALA A 91 -15.90 -22.96 12.04
N PRO A 92 -16.53 -22.88 10.86
CA PRO A 92 -15.96 -23.42 9.63
C PRO A 92 -14.59 -22.81 9.29
N LEU A 93 -13.63 -23.67 8.95
CA LEU A 93 -12.30 -23.27 8.50
C LEU A 93 -12.33 -22.86 7.02
N VAL A 94 -11.62 -21.79 6.68
CA VAL A 94 -11.56 -21.25 5.32
C VAL A 94 -10.20 -21.59 4.70
N LYS A 95 -10.18 -22.22 3.52
CA LYS A 95 -8.95 -22.44 2.77
C LYS A 95 -8.52 -21.13 2.09
N HIS A 96 -7.29 -20.70 2.35
CA HIS A 96 -6.69 -19.55 1.68
C HIS A 96 -5.78 -20.05 0.54
N GLU A 97 -6.08 -19.67 -0.71
CA GLU A 97 -5.28 -19.96 -1.91
C GLU A 97 -4.48 -18.75 -2.39
#